data_AF-A0A938RTT7-F1
#
_entry.id   AF-A0A938RTT7-F1
#
_cell.length_a   1.000
_cell.length_b   1.000
_cell.length_c   1.000
_cell.angle_alpha   90.00
_cell.angle_beta   90.00
_cell.angle_gamma   90.00
#
_symmetry.space_group_name_H-M   'P 1'
#
loop_
_entity.id
_entity.type
_entity.pdbx_description
1 polymer ?
#
loop_
_entity_poly.entity_id
_entity_poly.type
_entity_poly.pdbx_seq_one_letter_code
_entity_poly.pdbx_strand_id
1 'polypeptide(L)' 'MGKAFKGSMTEKNLLTAFAGESQARNRYTYFASAARKEGYEQIARI' A
#
# COMPACT_ATOMS: atom_id res chain seq x y z
N MET A 1 9.67 26.64 0.98
CA MET A 1 8.88 25.78 0.07
C MET A 1 7.74 25.10 0.83
N GLY A 2 6.65 25.80 1.19
CA GLY A 2 5.62 25.22 2.07
C GLY A 2 4.19 25.69 1.84
N LYS A 3 3.89 26.30 0.68
CA LYS A 3 2.58 26.91 0.41
C LYS A 3 1.86 26.40 -0.85
N ALA A 4 2.45 25.51 -1.64
CA ALA A 4 1.87 25.14 -2.94
C ALA A 4 0.74 24.09 -2.88
N PHE A 5 0.64 23.29 -1.80
CA PHE A 5 -0.29 22.16 -1.76
C PHE A 5 -1.17 22.08 -0.51
N LYS A 6 -0.86 22.84 0.54
CA LYS A 6 -1.55 22.76 1.83
C LYS A 6 -3.01 23.23 1.69
N GLY A 7 -3.95 22.36 2.05
CA GLY A 7 -5.40 22.54 1.91
C GLY A 7 -5.97 22.17 0.54
N SER A 8 -5.12 21.85 -0.45
CA SER A 8 -5.57 21.51 -1.80
C SER A 8 -6.22 20.11 -1.86
N MET A 9 -6.98 19.87 -2.92
CA MET A 9 -7.46 18.51 -3.22
C MET A 9 -6.31 17.55 -3.51
N THR A 10 -5.20 18.03 -4.09
CA THR A 10 -4.01 17.22 -4.32
C THR A 10 -3.40 16.70 -3.02
N GLU A 11 -3.29 17.53 -1.98
CA GLU A 11 -2.79 17.08 -0.67
C GLU A 11 -3.71 16.00 -0.06
N LYS A 12 -5.03 16.19 -0.11
CA LYS A 12 -5.99 15.19 0.36
C LYS A 12 -5.90 13.88 -0.42
N ASN A 13 -5.75 13.97 -1.74
CA ASN A 13 -5.61 12.79 -2.61
C ASN A 13 -4.31 12.04 -2.31
N LEU A 14 -3.19 12.75 -2.09
CA LEU A 14 -1.91 12.14 -1.74
C LEU A 14 -1.97 11.44 -0.37
N LEU A 15 -2.58 12.07 0.63
CA LEU A 15 -2.81 11.44 1.94
C LEU A 15 -3.69 10.19 1.82
N THR A 16 -4.73 10.25 1.00
CA THR A 16 -5.64 9.12 0.75
C THR A 16 -4.91 7.97 0.04
N ALA A 17 -4.11 8.28 -0.99
CA ALA A 17 -3.29 7.31 -1.70
C ALA A 17 -2.27 6.67 -0.75
N PHE A 18 -1.57 7.47 0.05
CA PHE A 18 -0.62 6.98 1.05
C PHE A 18 -1.27 6.02 2.05
N ALA A 19 -2.45 6.36 2.58
CA ALA A 19 -3.19 5.48 3.47
C ALA A 19 -3.60 4.17 2.75
N GLY A 20 -4.07 4.26 1.51
CA GLY A 20 -4.44 3.12 0.68
C GLY A 20 -3.28 2.17 0.39
N GLU A 21 -2.14 2.71 -0.04
CA GLU A 21 -0.91 1.96 -0.33
C GLU A 21 -0.32 1.34 0.93
N SER A 22 -0.35 2.05 2.05
CA SER A 22 0.09 1.51 3.35
C SER A 22 -0.72 0.28 3.75
N GLN A 23 -2.05 0.34 3.57
CA GLN A 23 -2.91 -0.81 3.83
C GLN A 23 -2.69 -1.94 2.81
N ALA A 24 -2.51 -1.60 1.53
CA ALA A 24 -2.24 -2.58 0.47
C ALA A 24 -0.95 -3.37 0.74
N ARG A 25 0.13 -2.69 1.14
CA ARG A 25 1.40 -3.33 1.52
C ARG A 25 1.22 -4.37 2.62
N ASN A 26 0.44 -4.04 3.65
CA ASN A 26 0.18 -4.97 4.75
C ASN A 26 -0.64 -6.19 4.26
N ARG A 27 -1.66 -5.96 3.42
CA ARG A 27 -2.42 -7.06 2.80
C ARG A 27 -1.54 -7.97 1.94
N TYR A 28 -0.66 -7.41 1.12
CA TYR A 28 0.28 -8.21 0.32
C TYR A 28 1.20 -9.07 1.18
N THR A 29 1.66 -8.54 2.32
CA THR A 29 2.45 -9.32 3.28
C THR A 29 1.65 -10.51 3.84
N TYR A 30 0.37 -10.31 4.15
CA TYR A 30 -0.51 -11.38 4.63
C TYR A 30 -0.83 -12.40 3.54
N PHE A 31 -1.09 -11.95 2.31
CA PHE A 31 -1.34 -12.84 1.19
C PHE A 31 -0.11 -13.65 0.79
N ALA A 32 1.09 -13.06 0.83
CA ALA A 32 2.34 -13.80 0.65
C ALA A 32 2.53 -14.87 1.73
N SER A 33 2.15 -14.56 2.99
CA SER A 33 2.17 -15.55 4.08
C SER A 33 1.17 -16.69 3.85
N ALA A 34 -0.05 -16.38 3.37
CA ALA A 34 -1.05 -17.39 3.01
C ALA A 34 -0.55 -18.27 1.84
N ALA A 35 -0.02 -17.66 0.78
CA ALA A 35 0.51 -18.36 -0.38
C ALA A 35 1.65 -19.33 0.00
N ARG A 36 2.55 -18.95 0.91
CA ARG A 36 3.57 -19.87 1.46
C ARG A 36 2.96 -21.08 2.17
N LYS A 37 1.92 -20.86 3.00
CA LYS A 37 1.23 -21.95 3.73
C LYS A 37 0.53 -22.93 2.78
N GLU A 38 0.06 -22.46 1.64
CA GLU A 38 -0.59 -23.26 0.61
C GLU A 38 0.41 -23.89 -0.39
N GLY A 39 1.72 -23.64 -0.22
CA GLY A 39 2.79 -24.22 -1.06
C GLY A 39 3.10 -23.43 -2.34
N TYR A 40 2.51 -22.24 -2.53
CA TYR A 40 2.72 -21.39 -3.70
C TYR A 40 3.91 -20.42 -3.52
N GLU A 41 5.11 -20.96 -3.33
CA GLU A 41 6.35 -20.21 -3.06
C GLU A 41 6.74 -19.18 -4.14
N GLN A 42 6.36 -19.41 -5.40
CA GLN A 42 6.59 -18.44 -6.46
C GLN A 42 5.65 -17.24 -6.33
N ILE A 43 4.37 -17.46 -6.05
CA ILE A 43 3.36 -16.41 -5.91
C ILE A 43 3.65 -15.55 -4.68
N ALA A 44 4.11 -16.16 -3.59
CA ALA A 44 4.46 -15.44 -2.37
C ALA A 44 5.65 -14.46 -2.50
N ARG A 45 6.39 -14.51 -3.61
CA ARG A 45 7.56 -13.65 -3.89
C ARG A 45 7.28 -12.55 -4.91
N ILE A 46 6.06 -12.51 -5.45
CA ILE A 46 5.56 -11.43 -6.31
C ILE A 46 4.98 -10.35 -5.40
#